data_AF-A0A536SZR3-F1
#
_entry.id   AF-A0A536SZR3-F1
#
_cell.length_a   1.000
_cell.length_b   1.000
_cell.length_c   1.000
_cell.angle_alpha   90.00
_cell.angle_beta   90.00
_cell.angle_gamma   90.00
#
_symmetry.space_group_name_H-M   'P 1'
#
loop_
_entity.id
_entity.type
_entity.pdbx_description
1 polymer ?
#
loop_
_entity_poly.entity_id
_entity_poly.type
_entity_poly.pdbx_seq_one_letter_code
_entity_poly.pdbx_strand_id
1 'polypeptide(L)'
;MSRIATAVLTTIFFVMAGIAGPTWADPAPPVVDKKGLSDSDSRSPDSTPGVEAYLLRAYPADEIPGDATLAAQSGWAALNAGTHSTGSWQLIGPSKATYPSVLNPFLFDGAQYVTSGRVTAMAISPTCTQSKCTLYVAAAGGGVWRTDKALTGSNWQFTSSSFGTNAIGSLLMDPSDASGNTLYAGTGEPNASGDSEAGVGIYKTTDGGQTWALVPGSDIFFQRAIGQMAFDNAHNLLVPIASAIRGVSSVTSGASSSPATGHPL
;
A
#
# COMPACT_ATOMS: atom_id res chain seq x y z
N MET A 1 -36.75 30.67 44.05
CA MET A 1 -37.57 30.30 42.88
C MET A 1 -37.43 31.40 41.83
N SER A 2 -36.70 31.07 40.76
CA SER A 2 -36.71 31.58 39.38
C SER A 2 -36.80 33.09 39.09
N ARG A 3 -35.67 33.70 38.71
CA ARG A 3 -35.64 34.83 37.77
C ARG A 3 -35.30 34.28 36.39
N ILE A 4 -36.26 34.36 35.47
CA ILE A 4 -36.12 33.99 34.06
C ILE A 4 -35.28 35.07 33.38
N ALA A 5 -34.06 34.72 32.99
CA ALA A 5 -33.22 35.54 32.11
C ALA A 5 -33.44 35.05 30.67
N THR A 6 -34.06 35.90 29.86
CA THR A 6 -34.27 35.71 28.43
C THR A 6 -32.92 35.73 27.71
N ALA A 7 -32.45 34.57 27.26
CA ALA A 7 -31.30 34.47 26.37
C ALA A 7 -31.75 34.83 24.95
N VAL A 8 -31.24 35.95 24.42
CA VAL A 8 -31.39 36.31 23.01
C VAL A 8 -30.44 35.40 22.22
N LEU A 9 -31.02 34.39 21.56
CA LEU A 9 -30.30 33.47 20.68
C LEU A 9 -30.04 34.20 19.35
N THR A 10 -28.84 34.74 19.17
CA THR A 10 -28.42 35.29 17.88
C THR A 10 -28.04 34.11 16.97
N THR A 11 -28.97 33.70 16.09
CA THR A 11 -28.71 32.67 15.09
C THR A 11 -27.84 33.26 13.98
N ILE A 12 -26.55 32.93 13.97
CA ILE A 12 -25.66 33.20 12.85
C ILE A 12 -26.02 32.21 11.75
N PHE A 13 -26.70 32.68 10.70
CA PHE A 13 -26.86 31.93 9.46
C PHE A 13 -25.50 31.84 8.76
N PHE A 14 -24.85 30.68 8.84
CA PHE A 14 -23.80 30.33 7.89
C PHE A 14 -24.46 30.11 6.52
N VAL A 15 -24.28 31.05 5.61
CA VAL A 15 -24.49 30.80 4.18
C VAL A 15 -23.36 29.86 3.75
N MET A 16 -23.64 28.56 3.77
CA MET A 16 -22.84 27.57 3.05
C MET A 16 -23.01 27.87 1.56
N ALA A 17 -22.08 28.65 1.00
CA ALA A 17 -21.86 28.64 -0.44
C ALA A 17 -21.38 27.21 -0.77
N GLY A 18 -22.29 26.42 -1.35
CA GLY A 18 -22.01 25.05 -1.76
C GLY A 18 -20.90 25.04 -2.81
N ILE A 19 -19.69 24.75 -2.37
CA ILE A 19 -18.65 24.20 -3.24
C ILE A 19 -19.07 22.76 -3.47
N ALA A 20 -19.71 22.50 -4.61
CA ALA A 20 -19.90 21.15 -5.09
C ALA A 20 -18.51 20.51 -5.22
N GLY A 21 -18.19 19.57 -4.32
CA GLY A 21 -17.03 18.72 -4.49
C GLY A 21 -17.18 17.89 -5.77
N PRO A 22 -16.07 17.44 -6.39
CA PRO A 22 -16.14 16.57 -7.56
C PRO A 22 -16.93 15.32 -7.17
N THR A 23 -18.14 15.19 -7.72
CA THR A 23 -18.91 13.95 -7.66
C THR A 23 -18.22 12.97 -8.58
N TRP A 24 -17.95 11.75 -8.10
CA TRP A 24 -17.43 10.60 -8.88
C TRP A 24 -18.43 10.08 -9.91
N ALA A 25 -19.12 10.98 -10.60
CA ALA A 25 -20.23 10.73 -11.50
C ALA A 25 -20.02 11.44 -12.85
N ASP A 26 -18.76 11.64 -13.26
CA ASP A 26 -18.52 11.86 -14.67
C ASP A 26 -18.99 10.59 -15.41
N PRO A 27 -19.86 10.71 -16.41
CA PRO A 27 -20.25 9.57 -17.22
C PRO A 27 -18.97 8.96 -17.82
N ALA A 28 -18.86 7.63 -17.75
CA ALA A 28 -17.75 6.93 -18.37
C ALA A 28 -17.59 7.44 -19.82
N PRO A 29 -16.39 7.83 -20.25
CA PRO A 29 -16.19 8.28 -21.62
C PRO A 29 -16.73 7.19 -22.57
N PRO A 30 -17.33 7.58 -23.70
CA PRO A 30 -17.87 6.62 -24.65
C PRO A 30 -16.78 5.60 -25.00
N VAL A 31 -17.14 4.32 -24.93
CA VAL A 31 -16.27 3.23 -25.39
C VAL A 31 -16.07 3.46 -26.89
N VAL A 32 -14.97 4.10 -27.24
CA VAL A 32 -14.53 4.18 -28.63
C VAL A 32 -14.14 2.76 -29.00
N ASP A 33 -14.76 2.21 -30.06
CA ASP A 33 -14.40 0.90 -30.60
C ASP A 33 -12.90 0.91 -30.89
N LYS A 34 -12.12 0.33 -29.98
CA LYS A 34 -10.68 0.17 -30.19
C LYS A 34 -10.53 -0.73 -31.39
N LYS A 35 -9.53 -0.44 -32.22
CA LYS A 35 -9.09 -1.33 -33.30
C LYS A 35 -9.01 -2.74 -32.71
N GLY A 36 -9.95 -3.60 -33.09
CA GLY A 36 -9.95 -4.98 -32.65
C GLY A 36 -8.57 -5.54 -32.94
N LEU A 37 -7.87 -6.02 -31.90
CA LEU A 37 -6.60 -6.71 -32.07
C LEU A 37 -6.86 -7.83 -33.07
N SER A 38 -6.31 -7.69 -34.27
CA SER A 38 -6.43 -8.73 -35.28
C SER A 38 -5.75 -9.99 -34.76
N ASP A 39 -6.21 -11.16 -35.19
CA ASP A 39 -5.64 -12.46 -34.78
C ASP A 39 -4.12 -12.62 -35.05
N SER A 40 -3.49 -11.64 -35.72
CA SER A 40 -2.06 -11.55 -35.95
C SER A 40 -1.26 -10.78 -34.88
N ASP A 41 -1.89 -10.11 -33.92
CA ASP A 41 -1.16 -9.50 -32.79
C ASP A 41 -0.72 -10.61 -31.84
N SER A 42 0.59 -10.79 -31.72
CA SER A 42 1.20 -11.86 -30.92
C SER A 42 0.72 -11.76 -29.47
N ARG A 43 -0.20 -12.65 -29.12
CA ARG A 43 -0.67 -12.86 -27.75
C ARG A 43 0.52 -13.27 -26.91
N SER A 44 1.07 -12.32 -26.14
CA SER A 44 1.94 -12.63 -25.00
C SER A 44 1.18 -13.62 -24.10
N PRO A 45 1.85 -14.58 -23.43
CA PRO A 45 1.20 -15.60 -22.59
C PRO A 45 0.25 -15.06 -21.50
N ASP A 46 0.23 -13.74 -21.27
CA ASP A 46 -0.57 -13.04 -20.26
C ASP A 46 -1.91 -12.48 -20.77
N SER A 47 -2.31 -12.75 -22.03
CA SER A 47 -3.57 -12.25 -22.63
C SER A 47 -4.83 -12.99 -22.15
N THR A 48 -5.04 -12.98 -20.83
CA THR A 48 -6.31 -13.44 -20.25
C THR A 48 -7.36 -12.33 -20.33
N PRO A 49 -8.67 -12.65 -20.35
CA PRO A 49 -9.73 -11.64 -20.29
C PRO A 49 -9.60 -10.67 -19.11
N GLY A 50 -9.01 -11.12 -18.00
CA GLY A 50 -8.72 -10.28 -16.84
C GLY A 50 -7.64 -9.23 -17.11
N VAL A 51 -6.60 -9.58 -17.89
CA VAL A 51 -5.55 -8.65 -18.30
C VAL A 51 -6.08 -7.66 -19.33
N GLU A 52 -6.93 -8.09 -20.27
CA GLU A 52 -7.60 -7.18 -21.21
C GLU A 52 -8.50 -6.17 -20.49
N ALA A 53 -9.31 -6.62 -19.52
CA ALA A 53 -10.14 -5.74 -18.71
C ALA A 53 -9.32 -4.75 -17.86
N TYR A 54 -8.14 -5.17 -17.37
CA TYR A 54 -7.20 -4.29 -16.70
C TYR A 54 -6.62 -3.25 -17.66
N LEU A 55 -6.13 -3.67 -18.83
CA LEU A 55 -5.54 -2.77 -19.83
C LEU A 55 -6.55 -1.74 -20.36
N LEU A 56 -7.82 -2.13 -20.56
CA LEU A 56 -8.88 -1.19 -20.92
C LEU A 56 -9.15 -0.14 -19.85
N ARG A 57 -8.98 -0.49 -18.57
CA ARG A 57 -9.16 0.44 -17.45
C ARG A 57 -7.92 1.30 -17.20
N ALA A 58 -6.74 0.73 -17.33
CA ALA A 58 -5.46 1.39 -17.12
C ALA A 58 -5.09 2.33 -18.27
N TYR A 59 -5.46 1.96 -19.50
CA TYR A 59 -5.19 2.71 -20.73
C TYR A 59 -6.49 2.89 -21.52
N PRO A 60 -7.41 3.76 -21.06
CA PRO A 60 -8.71 3.93 -21.70
C PRO A 60 -8.62 4.51 -23.12
N ALA A 61 -7.50 5.15 -23.48
CA ALA A 61 -7.25 5.70 -24.81
C ALA A 61 -5.84 5.36 -25.30
N ASP A 62 -5.66 5.29 -26.63
CA ASP A 62 -4.37 4.99 -27.29
C ASP A 62 -3.42 6.20 -27.29
N GLU A 63 -3.98 7.39 -27.08
CA GLU A 63 -3.27 8.65 -26.97
C GLU A 63 -3.90 9.48 -25.85
N ILE A 64 -3.14 10.40 -25.25
CA ILE A 64 -3.70 11.39 -24.33
C ILE A 64 -4.51 12.37 -25.17
N PRO A 65 -5.84 12.44 -25.02
CA PRO A 65 -6.65 13.33 -25.84
C PRO A 65 -6.24 14.80 -25.67
N GLY A 66 -6.28 15.56 -26.76
CA GLY A 66 -5.86 16.98 -26.74
C GLY A 66 -6.69 17.82 -25.77
N ASP A 67 -7.98 17.53 -25.65
CA ASP A 67 -8.90 18.13 -24.68
C ASP A 67 -8.55 17.77 -23.23
N ALA A 68 -8.11 16.54 -22.94
CA ALA A 68 -7.61 16.16 -21.61
C ALA A 68 -6.36 16.98 -21.23
N THR A 69 -5.49 17.26 -22.20
CA THR A 69 -4.31 18.12 -22.01
C THR A 69 -4.72 19.57 -21.71
N LEU A 70 -5.66 20.11 -22.49
CA LEU A 70 -6.20 21.46 -22.28
C LEU A 70 -6.95 21.57 -20.94
N ALA A 71 -7.67 20.53 -20.54
CA ALA A 71 -8.35 20.45 -19.25
C ALA A 71 -7.35 20.41 -18.09
N ALA A 72 -6.26 19.65 -18.22
CA ALA A 72 -5.18 19.64 -17.21
C ALA A 72 -4.51 21.01 -17.08
N GLN A 73 -4.22 21.69 -18.20
CA GLN A 73 -3.68 23.05 -18.20
C GLN A 73 -4.63 24.05 -17.55
N SER A 74 -5.92 23.96 -17.87
CA SER A 74 -6.97 24.81 -17.29
C SER A 74 -7.14 24.54 -15.79
N GLY A 75 -7.11 23.27 -15.38
CA GLY A 75 -7.17 22.86 -13.98
C GLY A 75 -5.96 23.35 -13.18
N TRP A 76 -4.76 23.26 -13.75
CA TRP A 76 -3.54 23.79 -13.13
C TRP A 76 -3.57 25.32 -12.99
N ALA A 77 -4.03 26.02 -14.04
CA ALA A 77 -4.23 27.46 -14.00
C ALA A 77 -5.27 27.87 -12.95
N ALA A 78 -6.38 27.13 -12.85
CA ALA A 78 -7.43 27.35 -11.86
C ALA A 78 -6.94 27.09 -10.44
N LEU A 79 -6.13 26.06 -10.23
CA LEU A 79 -5.47 25.79 -8.94
C LEU A 79 -4.64 27.01 -8.56
N ASN A 80 -3.68 27.41 -9.41
CA ASN A 80 -2.76 28.53 -9.15
C ASN A 80 -3.37 29.93 -9.13
N ALA A 81 -4.61 30.11 -9.60
CA ALA A 81 -5.28 31.41 -9.60
C ALA A 81 -5.61 31.89 -8.17
N GLY A 82 -5.68 30.97 -7.20
CA GLY A 82 -5.93 31.28 -5.81
C GLY A 82 -4.66 31.48 -4.97
N THR A 83 -4.78 32.21 -3.88
CA THR A 83 -3.73 32.26 -2.86
C THR A 83 -3.67 30.92 -2.13
N HIS A 84 -2.58 30.18 -2.28
CA HIS A 84 -2.34 28.95 -1.52
C HIS A 84 -1.55 29.24 -0.26
N SER A 85 -2.00 28.71 0.88
CA SER A 85 -1.13 28.56 2.04
C SER A 85 -0.34 27.26 1.90
N THR A 86 0.97 27.34 2.03
CA THR A 86 1.79 26.13 2.22
C THR A 86 1.44 25.59 3.60
N GLY A 87 0.74 24.44 3.65
CA GLY A 87 0.56 23.71 4.89
C GLY A 87 1.91 23.30 5.48
N SER A 88 1.95 23.10 6.80
CA SER A 88 3.15 22.55 7.44
C SER A 88 3.17 21.04 7.22
N TRP A 89 4.18 20.56 6.49
CA TRP A 89 4.41 19.13 6.36
C TRP A 89 4.91 18.58 7.71
N GLN A 90 4.25 17.55 8.23
CA GLN A 90 4.64 16.91 9.47
C GLN A 90 5.10 15.47 9.19
N LEU A 91 6.35 15.19 9.50
CA LEU A 91 6.88 13.84 9.43
C LEU A 91 6.31 13.00 10.58
N ILE A 92 5.46 12.02 10.24
CA ILE A 92 4.88 11.09 11.20
C ILE A 92 5.79 9.87 11.41
N GLY A 93 6.66 9.57 10.45
CA GLY A 93 7.60 8.44 10.46
C GLY A 93 7.02 7.17 9.79
N PRO A 94 7.74 6.03 9.85
CA PRO A 94 9.09 5.87 10.41
C PRO A 94 10.14 6.67 9.61
N SER A 95 11.19 7.16 10.28
CA SER A 95 12.17 8.05 9.64
C SER A 95 13.63 7.76 9.96
N LYS A 96 13.91 6.91 10.96
CA LYS A 96 15.26 6.46 11.31
C LYS A 96 15.35 4.96 11.08
N ALA A 97 16.26 4.55 10.21
CA ALA A 97 16.52 3.13 9.95
C ALA A 97 17.98 2.80 10.24
N THR A 98 18.23 1.55 10.63
CA THR A 98 19.57 1.00 10.77
C THR A 98 19.89 0.22 9.50
N TYR A 99 20.94 0.61 8.78
CA TYR A 99 21.48 -0.24 7.72
C TYR A 99 22.56 -1.13 8.31
N PRO A 100 22.62 -2.43 7.95
CA PRO A 100 23.76 -3.27 8.27
C PRO A 100 25.06 -2.57 7.84
N SER A 101 26.13 -2.70 8.63
CA SER A 101 27.41 -2.03 8.38
C SER A 101 27.95 -2.25 6.95
N VAL A 102 27.66 -3.40 6.34
CA VAL A 102 28.05 -3.73 4.97
C VAL A 102 27.25 -3.00 3.88
N LEU A 103 26.05 -2.50 4.21
CA LEU A 103 25.17 -1.73 3.32
C LEU A 103 25.18 -0.23 3.61
N ASN A 104 25.97 0.24 4.59
CA ASN A 104 26.19 1.66 4.86
C ASN A 104 27.56 2.08 4.27
N PRO A 105 27.65 2.36 2.96
CA PRO A 105 28.92 2.64 2.28
C PRO A 105 29.58 3.94 2.73
N PHE A 106 28.89 4.76 3.53
CA PHE A 106 29.37 6.07 3.96
C PHE A 106 29.96 6.08 5.37
N LEU A 107 29.47 5.21 6.28
CA LEU A 107 29.89 5.24 7.69
C LEU A 107 30.40 3.89 8.22
N PHE A 108 30.05 2.76 7.60
CA PHE A 108 30.44 1.38 8.03
C PHE A 108 30.22 1.06 9.53
N ASP A 109 29.47 1.89 10.24
CA ASP A 109 29.35 1.89 11.71
C ASP A 109 28.05 1.25 12.19
N GLY A 110 27.15 0.89 11.28
CA GLY A 110 25.81 0.41 11.61
C GLY A 110 24.95 1.46 12.32
N ALA A 111 25.28 2.75 12.18
CA ALA A 111 24.51 3.83 12.79
C ALA A 111 23.12 3.98 12.16
N GLN A 112 22.19 4.46 12.97
CA GLN A 112 20.91 4.94 12.49
C GLN A 112 21.10 6.21 11.66
N TYR A 113 20.42 6.30 10.53
CA TYR A 113 20.36 7.54 9.75
C TYR A 113 18.93 7.87 9.35
N VAL A 114 18.70 9.15 9.03
CA VAL A 114 17.41 9.61 8.55
C VAL A 114 17.26 9.19 7.09
N THR A 115 16.25 8.39 6.80
CA THR A 115 16.02 7.85 5.45
C THR A 115 14.56 7.97 5.04
N SER A 116 14.32 7.81 3.75
CA SER A 116 13.00 7.67 3.15
C SER A 116 12.97 6.41 2.30
N GLY A 117 11.83 5.75 2.23
CA GLY A 117 11.67 4.52 1.44
C GLY A 117 10.23 4.36 0.97
N ARG A 118 10.00 3.36 0.12
CA ARG A 118 8.68 3.04 -0.41
C ARG A 118 7.90 2.21 0.60
N VAL A 119 6.74 2.73 1.02
CA VAL A 119 5.73 1.98 1.77
C VAL A 119 4.90 1.16 0.78
N THR A 120 4.79 -0.14 1.01
CA THR A 120 4.09 -1.10 0.15
C THR A 120 2.74 -1.49 0.73
N ALA A 121 2.63 -1.58 2.05
CA ALA A 121 1.39 -1.88 2.73
C ALA A 121 1.29 -1.19 4.09
N MET A 122 0.06 -0.99 4.55
CA MET A 122 -0.24 -0.52 5.90
C MET A 122 -1.38 -1.33 6.48
N ALA A 123 -1.36 -1.55 7.79
CA ALA A 123 -2.43 -2.21 8.52
C ALA A 123 -2.72 -1.45 9.81
N ILE A 124 -3.99 -1.15 10.07
CA ILE A 124 -4.46 -0.49 11.29
C ILE A 124 -5.13 -1.53 12.18
N SER A 125 -4.84 -1.50 13.48
CA SER A 125 -5.49 -2.42 14.43
C SER A 125 -6.97 -2.08 14.56
N PRO A 126 -7.87 -3.09 14.61
CA PRO A 126 -9.31 -2.87 14.77
C PRO A 126 -9.67 -2.24 16.12
N THR A 127 -8.74 -2.22 17.09
CA THR A 127 -8.91 -1.59 18.41
C THR A 127 -8.39 -0.15 18.46
N CYS A 128 -8.06 0.45 17.30
CA CYS A 128 -7.55 1.82 17.22
C CYS A 128 -8.57 2.84 17.78
N THR A 129 -8.08 3.69 18.67
CA THR A 129 -8.77 4.83 19.27
C THR A 129 -7.83 6.03 19.32
N GLN A 130 -8.35 7.22 19.67
CA GLN A 130 -7.53 8.42 19.78
C GLN A 130 -6.39 8.29 20.81
N SER A 131 -6.60 7.54 21.90
CA SER A 131 -5.60 7.35 22.97
C SER A 131 -4.60 6.23 22.69
N LYS A 132 -4.97 5.23 21.88
CA LYS A 132 -4.11 4.14 21.44
C LYS A 132 -4.52 3.72 20.04
N CYS A 133 -3.67 3.97 19.06
CA CYS A 133 -3.91 3.56 17.69
C CYS A 133 -2.69 2.85 17.14
N THR A 134 -2.80 1.51 17.06
CA THR A 134 -1.72 0.69 16.50
C THR A 134 -1.78 0.72 14.98
N LEU A 135 -0.69 1.15 14.36
CA LEU A 135 -0.49 1.17 12.92
C LEU A 135 0.79 0.42 12.58
N TYR A 136 0.70 -0.42 11.56
CA TYR A 136 1.81 -1.13 10.96
C TYR A 136 2.07 -0.60 9.57
N VAL A 137 3.34 -0.48 9.21
CA VAL A 137 3.81 -0.07 7.89
C VAL A 137 4.82 -1.08 7.41
N ALA A 138 4.62 -1.58 6.20
CA ALA A 138 5.54 -2.43 5.48
C ALA A 138 6.28 -1.60 4.42
N ALA A 139 7.58 -1.81 4.33
CA ALA A 139 8.43 -1.16 3.35
C ALA A 139 8.99 -2.17 2.34
N ALA A 140 9.25 -1.70 1.12
CA ALA A 140 9.69 -2.53 0.00
C ALA A 140 10.98 -3.32 0.24
N GLY A 141 11.90 -2.78 1.05
CA GLY A 141 13.12 -3.44 1.53
C GLY A 141 13.49 -3.03 2.95
N GLY A 142 12.54 -2.42 3.66
CA GLY A 142 12.74 -1.82 4.98
C GLY A 142 12.06 -2.57 6.12
N GLY A 143 11.46 -3.73 5.83
CA GLY A 143 10.78 -4.58 6.80
C GLY A 143 9.47 -3.99 7.32
N VAL A 144 9.06 -4.43 8.52
CA VAL A 144 7.79 -4.05 9.16
C VAL A 144 8.05 -3.14 10.36
N TRP A 145 7.35 -2.01 10.38
CA TRP A 145 7.39 -1.01 11.43
C TRP A 145 6.04 -0.89 12.12
N ARG A 146 6.04 -0.59 13.41
CA ARG A 146 4.85 -0.48 14.26
C ARG A 146 4.88 0.81 15.08
N THR A 147 3.73 1.45 15.26
CA THR A 147 3.52 2.47 16.28
C THR A 147 2.18 2.25 16.99
N ASP A 148 2.08 2.59 18.28
CA ASP A 148 0.82 2.63 19.04
C ASP A 148 0.19 4.04 19.10
N LYS A 149 0.85 5.02 18.48
CA LYS A 149 0.49 6.44 18.55
C LYS A 149 0.26 7.02 17.16
N ALA A 150 -0.31 6.24 16.24
CA ALA A 150 -0.49 6.63 14.84
C ALA A 150 -1.22 7.98 14.67
N LEU A 151 -2.15 8.30 15.58
CA LEU A 151 -2.92 9.54 15.57
C LEU A 151 -2.29 10.69 16.38
N THR A 152 -1.20 10.44 17.12
CA THR A 152 -0.65 11.40 18.09
C THR A 152 0.87 11.57 18.06
N GLY A 153 1.64 10.77 17.31
CA GLY A 153 3.09 11.00 17.23
C GLY A 153 3.94 9.92 16.56
N SER A 154 5.25 10.00 16.84
CA SER A 154 6.37 9.47 16.03
C SER A 154 7.10 8.26 16.64
N ASN A 155 6.43 7.44 17.46
CA ASN A 155 7.08 6.31 18.13
C ASN A 155 7.00 5.05 17.29
N TRP A 156 7.93 4.90 16.35
CA TRP A 156 8.03 3.73 15.47
C TRP A 156 9.06 2.73 15.96
N GLN A 157 8.70 1.45 15.89
CA GLN A 157 9.54 0.32 16.25
C GLN A 157 9.68 -0.60 15.06
N PHE A 158 10.91 -1.03 14.76
CA PHE A 158 11.16 -2.08 13.79
C PHE A 158 10.82 -3.44 14.42
N THR A 159 10.04 -4.26 13.73
CA THR A 159 9.46 -5.49 14.31
C THR A 159 9.84 -6.77 13.57
N SER A 160 10.38 -6.68 12.35
CA SER A 160 10.67 -7.83 11.49
C SER A 160 12.12 -8.30 11.55
N SER A 161 12.80 -8.17 12.70
CA SER A 161 14.22 -8.56 12.83
C SER A 161 14.48 -10.06 12.66
N SER A 162 13.46 -10.90 12.85
CA SER A 162 13.52 -12.35 12.66
C SER A 162 13.23 -12.80 11.23
N PHE A 163 12.92 -11.89 10.31
CA PHE A 163 12.53 -12.27 8.95
C PHE A 163 13.77 -12.65 8.14
N GLY A 164 13.62 -13.62 7.23
CA GLY A 164 14.66 -13.99 6.26
C GLY A 164 14.88 -12.95 5.17
N THR A 165 14.03 -11.91 5.09
CA THR A 165 14.13 -10.79 4.15
C THR A 165 13.42 -9.56 4.72
N ASN A 166 13.85 -8.36 4.33
CA ASN A 166 13.18 -7.10 4.62
C ASN A 166 12.23 -6.66 3.51
N ALA A 167 12.08 -7.46 2.45
CA ALA A 167 11.16 -7.18 1.37
C ALA A 167 9.75 -7.60 1.75
N ILE A 168 8.86 -6.64 1.96
CA ILE A 168 7.49 -6.89 2.41
C ILE A 168 6.50 -6.35 1.37
N GLY A 169 5.62 -7.22 0.89
CA GLY A 169 4.61 -6.88 -0.11
C GLY A 169 3.23 -6.61 0.47
N SER A 170 2.90 -7.24 1.60
CA SER A 170 1.55 -7.13 2.18
C SER A 170 1.51 -7.30 3.69
N LEU A 171 0.49 -6.69 4.30
CA LEU A 171 0.11 -6.85 5.70
C LEU A 171 -1.39 -7.17 5.76
N LEU A 172 -1.78 -8.10 6.63
CA LEU A 172 -3.18 -8.47 6.85
C LEU A 172 -3.46 -8.68 8.33
N MET A 173 -4.37 -7.88 8.90
CA MET A 173 -4.89 -8.11 10.25
C MET A 173 -5.81 -9.32 10.25
N ASP A 174 -5.74 -10.14 11.31
CA ASP A 174 -6.68 -11.23 11.52
C ASP A 174 -8.03 -10.68 12.00
N PRO A 175 -9.12 -10.82 11.22
CA PRO A 175 -10.43 -10.31 11.62
C PRO A 175 -11.06 -11.13 12.74
N SER A 176 -10.60 -12.37 13.00
CA SER A 176 -11.10 -13.19 14.11
C SER A 176 -10.47 -12.86 15.45
N ASP A 177 -9.32 -12.17 15.45
CA ASP A 177 -8.66 -11.74 16.67
C ASP A 177 -9.16 -10.36 17.12
N ALA A 178 -10.16 -10.37 18.00
CA ALA A 178 -10.73 -9.15 18.59
C ALA A 178 -9.72 -8.32 19.40
N SER A 179 -8.59 -8.90 19.83
CA SER A 179 -7.53 -8.13 20.50
C SER A 179 -6.75 -7.23 19.53
N GLY A 180 -6.80 -7.53 18.23
CA GLY A 180 -6.08 -6.80 17.20
C GLY A 180 -4.57 -6.96 17.28
N ASN A 181 -4.09 -8.10 17.82
CA ASN A 181 -2.67 -8.41 17.98
C ASN A 181 -2.15 -9.37 16.91
N THR A 182 -3.05 -10.07 16.23
CA THR A 182 -2.71 -11.03 15.19
C THR A 182 -2.61 -10.35 13.83
N LEU A 183 -1.42 -10.44 13.24
CA LEU A 183 -1.09 -9.82 11.96
C LEU A 183 -0.22 -10.79 11.14
N TYR A 184 -0.49 -10.84 9.84
CA TYR A 184 0.29 -11.59 8.86
C TYR A 184 1.07 -10.62 7.98
N ALA A 185 2.32 -10.96 7.68
CA ALA A 185 3.20 -10.23 6.78
C ALA A 185 3.63 -11.13 5.63
N GLY A 186 3.17 -10.80 4.43
CA GLY A 186 3.57 -11.45 3.20
C GLY A 186 4.90 -10.87 2.70
N THR A 187 5.91 -11.72 2.57
CA THR A 187 7.23 -11.29 2.10
C THR A 187 7.33 -11.29 0.57
N GLY A 188 8.30 -10.55 0.07
CA GLY A 188 8.54 -10.30 -1.34
C GLY A 188 7.65 -9.19 -1.92
N GLU A 189 8.22 -8.40 -2.80
CA GLU A 189 7.66 -7.11 -3.22
C GLU A 189 7.28 -7.12 -4.72
N PRO A 190 6.00 -6.88 -5.09
CA PRO A 190 5.47 -7.16 -6.44
C PRO A 190 5.43 -5.95 -7.42
N ASN A 191 5.85 -4.75 -7.01
CA ASN A 191 5.75 -3.48 -7.76
C ASN A 191 6.72 -3.37 -8.95
N ALA A 192 7.44 -4.45 -9.29
CA ALA A 192 8.29 -4.51 -10.47
C ALA A 192 9.33 -3.38 -10.56
N SER A 193 9.83 -2.92 -9.41
CA SER A 193 10.90 -1.94 -9.32
C SER A 193 12.26 -2.63 -9.39
N GLY A 194 13.30 -1.89 -9.78
CA GLY A 194 14.66 -2.41 -9.85
C GLY A 194 15.23 -2.87 -8.51
N ASP A 195 14.63 -2.42 -7.41
CA ASP A 195 14.91 -2.78 -6.01
C ASP A 195 13.92 -3.82 -5.43
N SER A 196 12.98 -4.35 -6.24
CA SER A 196 12.00 -5.35 -5.78
C SER A 196 12.66 -6.72 -5.57
N GLU A 197 12.54 -7.24 -4.35
CA GLU A 197 13.13 -8.50 -3.94
C GLU A 197 12.09 -9.60 -3.69
N ALA A 198 12.49 -10.86 -3.88
CA ALA A 198 11.67 -12.04 -3.64
C ALA A 198 11.51 -12.35 -2.15
N GLY A 199 10.38 -12.96 -1.81
CA GLY A 199 10.01 -13.35 -0.46
C GLY A 199 10.49 -14.74 -0.07
N VAL A 200 10.25 -15.06 1.21
CA VAL A 200 10.56 -16.36 1.83
C VAL A 200 9.34 -17.05 2.42
N GLY A 201 8.15 -16.45 2.29
CA GLY A 201 6.89 -16.97 2.86
C GLY A 201 6.10 -15.92 3.62
N ILE A 202 5.27 -16.38 4.56
CA ILE A 202 4.39 -15.54 5.37
C ILE A 202 4.85 -15.62 6.82
N TYR A 203 5.04 -14.47 7.45
CA TYR A 203 5.27 -14.39 8.89
C TYR A 203 3.97 -14.00 9.60
N LYS A 204 3.75 -14.56 10.79
CA LYS A 204 2.62 -14.25 11.67
C LYS A 204 3.12 -13.81 13.04
N THR A 205 2.47 -12.80 13.58
CA THR A 205 2.53 -12.46 15.01
C THR A 205 1.16 -12.66 15.64
N THR A 206 1.13 -12.93 16.94
CA THR A 206 -0.09 -12.97 17.79
C THR A 206 0.04 -12.08 19.02
N ASP A 207 1.13 -11.33 19.14
CA ASP A 207 1.46 -10.49 20.29
C ASP A 207 1.67 -9.01 19.89
N GLY A 208 1.08 -8.62 18.76
CA GLY A 208 1.11 -7.26 18.25
C GLY A 208 2.42 -6.90 17.57
N GLY A 209 3.23 -7.87 17.15
CA GLY A 209 4.49 -7.68 16.44
C GLY A 209 5.73 -7.65 17.33
N GLN A 210 5.63 -8.14 18.57
CA GLN A 210 6.80 -8.31 19.44
C GLN A 210 7.61 -9.53 19.03
N THR A 211 6.92 -10.61 18.66
CA THR A 211 7.51 -11.81 18.08
C THR A 211 6.79 -12.21 16.80
N TRP A 212 7.54 -12.82 15.90
CA TRP A 212 7.05 -13.29 14.61
C TRP A 212 7.59 -14.69 14.32
N ALA A 213 6.72 -15.54 13.78
CA ALA A 213 7.05 -16.89 13.34
C ALA A 213 6.66 -17.07 11.87
N LEU A 214 7.42 -17.87 11.13
CA LEU A 214 7.02 -18.30 9.79
C LEU A 214 5.77 -19.18 9.91
N VAL A 215 4.75 -18.89 9.11
CA VAL A 215 3.53 -19.72 9.05
C VAL A 215 3.92 -21.09 8.48
N PRO A 216 3.62 -22.20 9.17
CA PRO A 216 3.92 -23.53 8.66
C PRO A 216 3.34 -23.76 7.26
N GLY A 217 4.14 -24.29 6.34
CA GLY A 217 3.73 -24.53 4.96
C GLY A 217 3.74 -23.30 4.05
N SER A 218 4.02 -22.10 4.55
CA SER A 218 4.13 -20.88 3.72
C SER A 218 5.46 -20.77 2.97
N ASP A 219 6.43 -21.66 3.25
CA ASP A 219 7.69 -21.79 2.53
C ASP A 219 7.50 -22.21 1.06
N ILE A 220 6.32 -22.72 0.70
CA ILE A 220 5.91 -22.91 -0.70
C ILE A 220 5.96 -21.61 -1.53
N PHE A 221 5.89 -20.44 -0.87
CA PHE A 221 6.02 -19.13 -1.50
C PHE A 221 7.46 -18.60 -1.52
N PHE A 222 8.45 -19.45 -1.21
CA PHE A 222 9.86 -19.10 -1.37
C PHE A 222 10.14 -18.63 -2.80
N GLN A 223 10.86 -17.52 -2.93
CA GLN A 223 11.14 -16.83 -4.20
C GLN A 223 9.92 -16.23 -4.92
N ARG A 224 8.80 -16.02 -4.20
CA ARG A 224 7.62 -15.29 -4.71
C ARG A 224 7.44 -13.96 -4.00
N ALA A 225 6.69 -13.05 -4.62
CA ALA A 225 6.20 -11.84 -3.98
C ALA A 225 4.74 -12.03 -3.55
N ILE A 226 4.45 -11.73 -2.29
CA ILE A 226 3.09 -11.79 -1.74
C ILE A 226 2.57 -10.35 -1.62
N GLY A 227 1.96 -9.88 -2.71
CA GLY A 227 1.46 -8.50 -2.83
C GLY A 227 0.15 -8.22 -2.11
N GLN A 228 -0.61 -9.26 -1.79
CA GLN A 228 -1.89 -9.14 -1.10
C GLN A 228 -2.19 -10.45 -0.38
N MET A 229 -2.99 -10.37 0.68
CA MET A 229 -3.57 -11.52 1.37
C MET A 229 -5.00 -11.16 1.77
N ALA A 230 -5.88 -12.15 1.88
CA ALA A 230 -7.23 -11.98 2.39
C ALA A 230 -7.72 -13.25 3.08
N PHE A 231 -8.68 -13.13 4.00
CA PHE A 231 -9.42 -14.27 4.51
C PHE A 231 -10.68 -14.50 3.70
N ASP A 232 -11.01 -15.76 3.42
CA ASP A 232 -12.33 -16.14 2.92
C ASP A 232 -13.36 -16.25 4.08
N ASN A 233 -14.61 -16.58 3.74
CA ASN A 233 -15.69 -16.71 4.74
C ASN A 233 -15.50 -17.91 5.69
N ALA A 234 -14.69 -18.90 5.32
CA ALA A 234 -14.35 -20.04 6.15
C ALA A 234 -13.06 -19.81 6.95
N HIS A 235 -12.51 -18.59 6.88
CA HIS A 235 -11.27 -18.19 7.54
C HIS A 235 -10.00 -18.86 6.98
N ASN A 236 -10.05 -19.34 5.74
CA ASN A 236 -8.86 -19.77 5.02
C ASN A 236 -8.10 -18.54 4.51
N LEU A 237 -6.77 -18.61 4.55
CA LEU A 237 -5.91 -17.53 4.07
C LEU A 237 -5.70 -17.66 2.56
N LEU A 238 -6.23 -16.72 1.79
CA LEU A 238 -6.03 -16.59 0.35
C LEU A 238 -4.78 -15.74 0.08
N VAL A 239 -3.85 -16.29 -0.69
CA VAL A 239 -2.52 -15.71 -0.93
C VAL A 239 -2.24 -15.61 -2.44
N PRO A 240 -2.61 -14.50 -3.10
CA PRO A 240 -2.13 -14.23 -4.45
C PRO A 240 -0.61 -14.00 -4.46
N ILE A 241 0.07 -14.59 -5.45
CA ILE A 241 1.52 -14.46 -5.63
C ILE A 241 1.85 -13.81 -6.98
N ALA A 242 2.95 -13.06 -6.99
CA ALA A 242 3.56 -12.50 -8.20
C ALA A 242 5.03 -12.92 -8.32
N SER A 243 5.59 -12.80 -9.53
CA SER A 243 7.03 -12.91 -9.74
C SER A 243 7.73 -11.65 -9.22
N ALA A 244 8.80 -11.84 -8.45
CA ALA A 244 9.68 -10.75 -8.03
C ALA A 244 10.82 -10.54 -9.05
N ILE A 245 11.35 -9.32 -9.15
CA ILE A 245 12.39 -8.96 -10.13
C ILE A 245 13.79 -9.43 -9.72
N ARG A 246 14.15 -9.33 -8.43
CA ARG A 246 15.46 -9.77 -7.89
C ARG A 246 15.29 -10.79 -6.76
N GLY A 247 16.15 -11.81 -6.72
CA GLY A 247 16.07 -12.97 -5.81
C GLY A 247 16.78 -14.18 -6.41
N VAL A 248 16.95 -15.29 -5.68
CA VAL A 248 17.80 -16.46 -6.05
C VAL A 248 17.44 -17.19 -7.37
N SER A 249 16.43 -16.72 -8.10
CA SER A 249 16.06 -17.16 -9.46
C SER A 249 15.93 -15.99 -10.45
N SER A 250 16.57 -14.85 -10.18
CA SER A 250 16.71 -13.76 -11.15
C SER A 250 17.66 -14.21 -12.26
N VAL A 251 17.13 -14.96 -13.22
CA VAL A 251 17.83 -15.18 -14.49
C VAL A 251 17.89 -13.84 -15.20
N THR A 252 19.08 -13.51 -15.66
CA THR A 252 19.47 -12.31 -16.38
C THR A 252 18.80 -12.24 -17.76
N SER A 253 17.48 -12.08 -17.80
CA SER A 253 16.71 -11.67 -18.99
C SER A 253 15.21 -11.73 -18.70
N GLY A 254 14.63 -10.63 -18.23
CA GLY A 254 13.18 -10.42 -18.26
C GLY A 254 12.37 -11.21 -17.23
N ALA A 255 11.18 -10.67 -16.94
CA ALA A 255 10.20 -11.29 -16.06
C ALA A 255 9.88 -12.71 -16.52
N SER A 256 10.27 -13.71 -15.74
CA SER A 256 9.72 -15.06 -15.88
C SER A 256 8.60 -15.22 -14.86
N SER A 257 7.36 -15.21 -15.36
CA SER A 257 6.19 -15.68 -14.64
C SER A 257 6.30 -17.20 -14.51
N SER A 258 6.45 -17.71 -13.29
CA SER A 258 5.93 -19.05 -13.03
C SER A 258 4.45 -18.89 -12.71
N PRO A 259 3.57 -19.74 -13.25
CA PRO A 259 2.13 -19.58 -13.07
C PRO A 259 1.74 -19.59 -11.58
N ALA A 260 0.70 -18.83 -11.25
CA ALA A 260 0.11 -18.76 -9.93
C ALA A 260 -0.31 -20.16 -9.47
N THR A 261 0.40 -20.73 -8.50
CA THR A 261 -0.08 -21.87 -7.73
C THR A 261 -0.94 -21.34 -6.59
N GLY A 262 -2.22 -21.14 -6.87
CA GLY A 262 -3.22 -20.98 -5.81
C GLY A 262 -3.39 -22.31 -5.10
N HIS A 263 -2.69 -22.50 -3.98
CA HIS A 263 -2.93 -23.62 -3.08
C HIS A 263 -3.59 -23.09 -1.80
N PRO A 264 -4.75 -23.64 -1.39
CA PRO A 264 -5.31 -23.33 -0.09
C PRO A 264 -4.39 -23.90 1.01
N LEU A 265 -4.08 -23.08 2.01
CA LEU A 265 -3.57 -23.51 3.31
C LEU A 265 -4.72 -23.58 4.31
#